data_AF-A0A1B8WKW8-F1
#
_entry.id   AF-A0A1B8WKW8-F1
#
_cell.length_a   1.000
_cell.length_b   1.000
_cell.length_c   1.000
_cell.angle_alpha   90.00
_cell.angle_beta   90.00
_cell.angle_gamma   90.00
#
_symmetry.space_group_name_H-M   'P 1'
#
loop_
_entity.id
_entity.type
_entity.pdbx_description
1 polymer ?
#
loop_
_entity_poly.entity_id
_entity_poly.type
_entity_poly.pdbx_seq_one_letter_code
_entity_poly.pdbx_strand_id
1 'polypeptide(L)'
;MSGYTAKQVAEILQQDDSRMNLRTIRYYTQIGMVPALELIGNKRVYTDRHIHFFRAIITLTRTGETLASIQETLKSLTIEEIEKIGQQMHLYDPNRVLVNETLTISEDIAITLSPRVSAELKQKVIDSVSQLLRGDKS
;
A
#
# COMPACT_ATOMS: atom_id res chain seq x y z
N MET A 1 -9.49 -21.46 -4.50
CA MET A 1 -8.34 -20.55 -4.72
C MET A 1 -8.02 -20.53 -6.20
N SER A 2 -8.04 -19.35 -6.82
CA SER A 2 -7.66 -19.20 -8.22
C SER A 2 -6.15 -19.02 -8.30
N GLY A 3 -5.49 -19.84 -9.12
CA GLY A 3 -4.06 -19.70 -9.40
C GLY A 3 -3.85 -18.74 -10.57
N TYR A 4 -2.94 -17.78 -10.42
CA TYR A 4 -2.57 -16.84 -11.48
C TYR A 4 -1.22 -17.19 -12.07
N THR A 5 -1.06 -16.91 -13.36
CA THR A 5 0.24 -16.85 -14.02
C THR A 5 0.92 -15.51 -13.74
N ALA A 6 2.24 -15.44 -13.91
CA ALA A 6 2.97 -14.16 -13.79
C ALA A 6 2.43 -13.08 -14.74
N LYS A 7 1.90 -13.48 -15.91
CA LYS A 7 1.29 -12.55 -16.88
C LYS A 7 0.01 -11.94 -16.33
N GLN A 8 -0.88 -12.77 -15.79
CA GLN A 8 -2.13 -12.29 -15.17
C GLN A 8 -1.85 -11.40 -13.96
N VAL A 9 -0.86 -11.75 -13.13
CA VAL A 9 -0.44 -10.89 -12.01
C VAL A 9 0.06 -9.54 -12.50
N ALA A 10 0.87 -9.51 -13.56
CA ALA A 10 1.33 -8.26 -14.17
C ALA A 10 0.15 -7.43 -14.70
N GLU A 11 -0.81 -8.05 -15.40
CA GLU A 11 -2.01 -7.38 -15.92
C GLU A 11 -2.86 -6.77 -14.79
N ILE A 12 -3.04 -7.48 -13.68
CA ILE A 12 -3.75 -6.98 -12.49
C ILE A 12 -3.01 -5.77 -11.90
N LEU A 13 -1.70 -5.90 -11.67
CA LEU A 13 -0.92 -4.88 -10.95
C LEU A 13 -0.54 -3.69 -11.82
N GLN A 14 -0.61 -3.78 -13.15
CA GLN A 14 -0.43 -2.63 -14.04
C GLN A 14 -1.49 -1.54 -13.83
N GLN A 15 -2.66 -1.91 -13.30
CA GLN A 15 -3.69 -0.95 -12.89
C GLN A 15 -3.27 -0.13 -11.65
N ASP A 16 -2.44 -0.74 -10.79
CA ASP A 16 -1.95 -0.17 -9.53
C ASP A 16 -0.64 0.62 -9.75
N ASP A 17 0.27 0.10 -10.58
CA ASP A 17 1.53 0.74 -10.97
C ASP A 17 2.00 0.23 -12.35
N SER A 18 2.15 1.14 -13.32
CA SER A 18 2.51 0.80 -14.71
C SER A 18 3.88 0.13 -14.86
N ARG A 19 4.75 0.22 -13.83
CA ARG A 19 6.07 -0.42 -13.80
C ARG A 19 6.00 -1.92 -13.45
N MET A 20 4.85 -2.41 -13.01
CA MET A 20 4.61 -3.81 -12.64
C MET A 20 4.38 -4.72 -13.85
N ASN A 21 5.37 -4.74 -14.76
CA ASN A 21 5.37 -5.62 -15.92
C ASN A 21 5.84 -7.04 -15.57
N LEU A 22 5.72 -7.96 -16.54
CA LEU A 22 6.10 -9.37 -16.38
C LEU A 22 7.54 -9.58 -15.91
N ARG A 23 8.49 -8.72 -16.33
CA ARG A 23 9.89 -8.81 -15.90
C ARG A 23 9.99 -8.49 -14.40
N THR A 24 9.30 -7.46 -13.93
CA THR A 24 9.27 -7.07 -12.51
C THR A 24 8.67 -8.16 -11.65
N ILE A 25 7.53 -8.74 -12.04
CA ILE A 25 6.88 -9.84 -11.31
C ILE A 25 7.84 -11.02 -11.14
N ARG A 26 8.49 -11.44 -12.24
CA ARG A 26 9.46 -12.55 -12.22
C ARG A 26 10.68 -12.22 -11.38
N TYR A 27 11.23 -11.02 -11.54
CA TYR A 27 12.41 -10.59 -10.79
C TYR A 27 12.16 -10.61 -9.29
N TYR A 28 11.09 -9.97 -8.81
CA TYR A 28 10.72 -9.94 -7.39
C TYR A 28 10.44 -11.33 -6.83
N THR A 29 9.85 -12.22 -7.63
CA THR A 29 9.69 -13.62 -7.24
C THR A 29 11.05 -14.32 -7.10
N GLN A 30 11.95 -14.12 -8.05
CA GLN A 30 13.28 -14.75 -8.07
C GLN A 30 14.15 -14.31 -6.89
N ILE A 31 14.11 -13.03 -6.52
CA ILE A 31 14.88 -12.51 -5.38
C ILE A 31 14.17 -12.69 -4.02
N GLY A 32 13.01 -13.36 -4.01
CA GLY A 32 12.28 -13.70 -2.78
C GLY A 32 11.59 -12.52 -2.09
N MET A 33 11.19 -11.48 -2.83
CA MET A 33 10.39 -10.36 -2.30
C MET A 33 8.96 -10.78 -1.96
N VAL A 34 8.48 -11.82 -2.64
CA VAL A 34 7.18 -12.44 -2.39
C VAL A 34 7.38 -13.88 -1.94
N PRO A 35 6.40 -14.49 -1.25
CA PRO A 35 6.48 -15.88 -0.86
C PRO A 35 6.68 -16.83 -2.05
N ALA A 36 7.14 -18.04 -1.76
CA ALA A 36 7.25 -19.08 -2.78
C ALA A 36 5.89 -19.40 -3.40
N LEU A 37 5.90 -19.64 -4.72
CA LEU A 37 4.70 -20.00 -5.48
C LEU A 37 4.04 -21.26 -4.93
N GLU A 38 2.72 -21.25 -4.91
CA GLU A 38 1.93 -22.37 -4.43
C GLU A 38 1.73 -23.41 -5.52
N LEU A 39 1.58 -24.67 -5.13
CA LEU A 39 1.33 -25.77 -6.05
C LEU A 39 -0.19 -26.00 -6.13
N ILE A 40 -0.77 -25.78 -7.31
CA ILE A 40 -2.15 -26.18 -7.61
C ILE A 40 -2.09 -27.25 -8.70
N GLY A 41 -2.36 -28.50 -8.32
CA GLY A 41 -2.12 -29.67 -9.15
C GLY A 41 -0.62 -29.88 -9.38
N ASN A 42 -0.17 -29.80 -10.64
CA ASN A 42 1.26 -29.92 -11.01
C ASN A 42 1.85 -28.59 -11.52
N LYS A 43 1.21 -27.45 -11.20
CA LYS A 43 1.64 -26.13 -11.65
C LYS A 43 1.94 -25.25 -10.46
N ARG A 44 3.07 -24.53 -10.52
CA ARG A 44 3.38 -23.43 -9.61
C ARG A 44 2.63 -22.19 -10.05
N VAL A 45 1.88 -21.60 -9.14
CA VAL A 45 1.00 -20.47 -9.42
C VAL A 45 1.15 -19.39 -8.36
N TYR A 46 0.82 -18.17 -8.77
CA TYR A 46 0.58 -17.07 -7.86
C TYR A 46 -0.84 -17.20 -7.29
N THR A 47 -1.09 -16.59 -6.14
CA THR A 47 -2.38 -16.57 -5.44
C THR A 47 -2.69 -15.14 -5.01
N ASP A 48 -3.89 -14.90 -4.46
CA ASP A 48 -4.27 -13.57 -3.96
C ASP A 48 -3.27 -13.07 -2.89
N ARG A 49 -2.73 -13.98 -2.07
CA ARG A 49 -1.63 -13.69 -1.14
C ARG A 49 -0.46 -12.99 -1.82
N HIS A 50 -0.04 -13.46 -2.99
CA HIS A 50 1.07 -12.86 -3.72
C HIS A 50 0.71 -11.45 -4.23
N ILE A 51 -0.54 -11.23 -4.64
CA ILE A 51 -1.03 -9.91 -5.06
C ILE A 51 -0.94 -8.91 -3.89
N HIS A 52 -1.31 -9.33 -2.68
CA HIS A 52 -1.18 -8.48 -1.49
C HIS A 52 0.27 -8.09 -1.21
N PHE A 53 1.21 -9.04 -1.28
CA PHE A 53 2.63 -8.74 -1.16
C PHE A 53 3.10 -7.74 -2.24
N PHE A 54 2.73 -7.93 -3.50
CA PHE A 54 3.10 -6.99 -4.55
C PHE A 54 2.56 -5.59 -4.31
N ARG A 55 1.33 -5.44 -3.83
CA ARG A 55 0.74 -4.14 -3.48
C ARG A 55 1.45 -3.48 -2.31
N ALA A 56 1.85 -4.25 -1.31
CA ALA A 56 2.66 -3.74 -0.22
C ALA A 56 4.03 -3.26 -0.70
N ILE A 57 4.71 -4.04 -1.57
CA ILE A 57 5.98 -3.63 -2.19
C ILE A 57 5.81 -2.31 -2.96
N ILE A 58 4.80 -2.21 -3.83
CA ILE A 58 4.51 -0.97 -4.58
C ILE A 58 4.36 0.20 -3.60
N THR A 59 3.58 0.03 -2.54
CA THR A 59 3.33 1.08 -1.54
C THR A 59 4.62 1.53 -0.87
N LEU A 60 5.43 0.60 -0.38
CA LEU A 60 6.68 0.92 0.32
C LEU A 60 7.75 1.47 -0.63
N THR A 61 7.80 1.04 -1.91
CA THR A 61 8.72 1.68 -2.87
C THR A 61 8.39 3.15 -3.12
N ARG A 62 7.13 3.57 -2.91
CA ARG A 62 6.72 4.98 -3.03
C ARG A 62 7.12 5.83 -1.83
N THR A 63 7.44 5.24 -0.67
CA THR A 63 7.97 5.97 0.49
C THR A 63 9.48 6.22 0.39
N GLY A 64 10.15 5.68 -0.63
CA GLY A 64 11.60 5.81 -0.83
C GLY A 64 12.43 4.68 -0.22
N GLU A 65 11.78 3.65 0.35
CA GLU A 65 12.49 2.48 0.87
C GLU A 65 13.18 1.66 -0.23
N THR A 66 14.31 1.04 0.14
CA THR A 66 15.04 0.13 -0.74
C THR A 66 14.37 -1.24 -0.78
N LEU A 67 14.57 -2.00 -1.86
CA LEU A 67 14.03 -3.36 -1.96
C LEU A 67 14.51 -4.29 -0.82
N ALA A 68 15.74 -4.10 -0.33
CA ALA A 68 16.28 -4.89 0.78
C ALA A 68 15.54 -4.59 2.10
N SER A 69 15.33 -3.30 2.41
CA SER A 69 14.52 -2.86 3.57
C SER A 69 13.11 -3.44 3.50
N ILE A 70 12.46 -3.29 2.33
CA ILE A 70 11.10 -3.80 2.11
C ILE A 70 11.04 -5.31 2.32
N GLN A 71 12.01 -6.05 1.81
CA GLN A 71 12.05 -7.51 1.98
C GLN A 71 12.18 -7.91 3.46
N GLU A 72 12.99 -7.21 4.23
CA GLU A 72 13.15 -7.44 5.66
C GLU A 72 11.86 -7.12 6.42
N THR A 73 11.27 -5.96 6.15
CA THR A 73 9.99 -5.54 6.72
C THR A 73 8.88 -6.55 6.43
N LEU A 74 8.71 -7.00 5.19
CA LEU A 74 7.62 -7.92 4.84
C LEU A 74 7.78 -9.32 5.44
N LYS A 75 8.98 -9.72 5.86
CA LYS A 75 9.21 -11.03 6.51
C LYS A 75 8.67 -11.10 7.94
N SER A 76 8.62 -9.98 8.64
CA SER A 76 8.17 -9.92 10.04
C SER A 76 6.65 -9.73 10.17
N LEU A 77 5.96 -9.40 9.07
CA LEU A 77 4.55 -9.05 9.07
C LEU A 77 3.63 -10.25 8.83
N THR A 78 2.47 -10.18 9.45
CA THR A 78 1.32 -11.04 9.15
C THR A 78 0.71 -10.67 7.80
N ILE A 79 -0.10 -11.57 7.24
CA ILE A 79 -0.74 -11.28 5.95
C ILE A 79 -1.73 -10.12 6.07
N GLU A 80 -2.41 -9.99 7.21
CA GLU A 80 -3.35 -8.90 7.49
C GLU A 80 -2.65 -7.53 7.53
N GLU A 81 -1.43 -7.47 8.06
CA GLU A 81 -0.62 -6.25 8.05
C GLU A 81 -0.12 -5.89 6.64
N ILE A 82 0.28 -6.90 5.86
CA ILE A 82 0.68 -6.72 4.45
C ILE A 82 -0.49 -6.19 3.62
N GLU A 83 -1.69 -6.71 3.84
CA GLU A 83 -2.91 -6.21 3.20
C GLU A 83 -3.18 -4.75 3.53
N LYS A 84 -3.05 -4.36 4.81
CA LYS A 84 -3.21 -2.96 5.24
C LYS A 84 -2.22 -2.04 4.55
N ILE A 85 -0.95 -2.43 4.44
CA ILE A 85 0.05 -1.65 3.69
C ILE A 85 -0.39 -1.50 2.24
N GLY A 86 -0.78 -2.60 1.57
CA GLY A 86 -1.25 -2.55 0.18
C GLY A 86 -2.46 -1.64 -0.04
N GLN A 87 -3.35 -1.50 0.95
CA GLN A 87 -4.52 -0.61 0.89
C GLN A 87 -4.14 0.87 0.97
N GLN A 88 -3.00 1.21 1.58
CA GLN A 88 -2.52 2.60 1.72
C GLN A 88 -1.90 3.18 0.43
N MET A 89 -1.78 2.39 -0.63
CA MET A 89 -1.17 2.79 -1.90
C MET A 89 -1.70 4.12 -2.46
N HIS A 90 -2.98 4.42 -2.24
CA HIS A 90 -3.65 5.64 -2.70
C HIS A 90 -3.23 6.91 -1.96
N LEU A 91 -2.60 6.79 -0.78
CA LEU A 91 -2.07 7.90 0.00
C LEU A 91 -0.73 8.41 -0.57
N TYR A 92 0.03 7.50 -1.18
CA TYR A 92 1.39 7.75 -1.69
C TYR A 92 1.44 7.90 -3.22
N ASP A 93 0.30 8.06 -3.89
CA ASP A 93 0.27 8.47 -5.30
C ASP A 93 0.73 9.93 -5.39
N PRO A 94 1.87 10.25 -6.04
CA PRO A 94 2.37 11.63 -6.13
C PRO A 94 1.35 12.59 -6.76
N ASN A 95 0.50 12.10 -7.66
CA ASN A 95 -0.58 12.88 -8.26
C ASN A 95 -1.68 13.23 -7.25
N ARG A 96 -1.78 12.49 -6.14
CA ARG A 96 -2.70 12.79 -5.04
C ARG A 96 -2.02 13.58 -3.94
N VAL A 97 -0.73 13.37 -3.66
CA VAL A 97 0.01 14.15 -2.66
C VAL A 97 0.06 15.64 -3.03
N LEU A 98 0.20 15.97 -4.32
CA LEU A 98 0.15 17.36 -4.80
C LEU A 98 -1.25 18.00 -4.73
N VAL A 99 -2.30 17.19 -4.57
CA VAL A 99 -3.70 17.65 -4.66
C VAL A 99 -4.42 17.53 -3.31
N ASN A 100 -3.93 16.67 -2.42
CA ASN A 100 -4.43 16.51 -1.07
C ASN A 100 -3.81 17.59 -0.17
N GLU A 101 -4.65 18.18 0.69
CA GLU A 101 -4.18 19.10 1.72
C GLU A 101 -3.84 18.28 2.96
N THR A 102 -2.57 18.33 3.38
CA THR A 102 -2.13 17.80 4.67
C THR A 102 -2.10 18.94 5.69
N LEU A 103 -2.91 18.79 6.73
CA LEU A 103 -2.94 19.71 7.87
C LEU A 103 -2.31 19.01 9.09
N THR A 104 -1.23 19.58 9.60
CA THR A 104 -0.65 19.17 10.88
C THR A 104 -1.46 19.79 12.02
N ILE A 105 -1.99 18.96 12.92
CA ILE A 105 -2.78 19.42 14.09
C ILE A 105 -1.90 19.51 15.35
N SER A 106 -0.95 18.58 15.51
CA SER A 106 0.07 18.59 16.55
C SER A 106 1.37 17.97 16.02
N GLU A 107 2.44 17.98 16.82
CA GLU A 107 3.72 17.34 16.44
C GLU A 107 3.56 15.84 16.10
N ASP A 108 2.61 15.16 16.74
CA ASP A 108 2.38 13.72 16.57
C ASP A 108 1.21 13.39 15.62
N ILE A 109 0.45 14.40 15.14
CA ILE A 109 -0.80 14.16 14.41
C ILE A 109 -0.90 15.05 13.17
N ALA A 110 -1.02 14.41 12.01
CA ALA A 110 -1.37 15.04 10.75
C ALA A 110 -2.62 14.40 10.14
N ILE A 111 -3.48 15.24 9.56
CA ILE A 111 -4.64 14.80 8.78
C ILE A 111 -4.40 15.11 7.31
N THR A 112 -4.57 14.11 6.45
CA THR A 112 -4.58 14.30 5.00
C THR A 112 -6.01 14.17 4.49
N LEU A 113 -6.52 15.22 3.85
CA LEU A 113 -7.89 15.25 3.30
C LEU A 113 -7.85 15.27 1.77
N SER A 114 -8.76 14.50 1.15
CA SER A 114 -8.91 14.51 -0.30
C SER A 114 -9.43 15.87 -0.79
N PRO A 115 -9.00 16.36 -1.97
CA PRO A 115 -9.52 17.58 -2.59
C PRO A 115 -11.02 17.53 -2.89
N ARG A 116 -11.59 16.32 -2.96
CA ARG A 116 -13.03 16.11 -3.25
C ARG A 116 -13.91 16.39 -2.04
N VAL A 117 -13.34 16.55 -0.85
CA VAL A 117 -14.07 16.87 0.38
C VAL A 117 -14.47 18.35 0.34
N SER A 118 -15.74 18.64 0.63
CA SER A 118 -16.22 20.02 0.70
C SER A 118 -15.51 20.81 1.81
N ALA A 119 -15.31 22.11 1.61
CA ALA A 119 -14.68 22.96 2.62
C ALA A 119 -15.36 22.89 3.99
N GLU A 120 -16.70 22.79 4.01
CA GLU A 120 -17.47 22.65 5.24
C GLU A 120 -17.15 21.34 5.99
N LEU A 121 -17.05 20.22 5.25
CA LEU A 121 -16.71 18.92 5.85
C LEU A 121 -15.26 18.88 6.31
N LYS A 122 -14.34 19.52 5.56
CA LYS A 122 -12.95 19.69 6.00
C LYS A 122 -12.89 20.41 7.35
N GLN A 123 -13.57 21.55 7.46
CA GLN A 123 -13.57 22.34 8.71
C GLN A 123 -14.15 21.53 9.88
N LYS A 124 -15.27 20.84 9.67
CA LYS A 124 -15.87 19.97 10.70
C LYS A 124 -14.91 18.87 11.18
N VAL A 125 -14.16 18.25 10.28
CA VAL A 125 -13.15 17.24 10.65
C VAL A 125 -12.03 17.85 11.48
N ILE A 126 -11.50 19.01 11.05
CA ILE A 126 -10.43 19.73 11.76
C ILE A 126 -10.88 20.09 13.18
N ASP A 127 -12.07 20.67 13.31
CA ASP A 127 -12.61 21.11 14.59
C ASP A 127 -12.84 19.93 15.54
N SER A 128 -13.36 18.81 15.01
CA SER A 128 -13.63 17.60 15.81
C SER A 128 -12.35 17.00 16.35
N VAL A 129 -11.32 16.83 15.50
CA VAL A 129 -10.04 16.25 15.94
C VAL A 129 -9.31 17.21 16.89
N SER A 130 -9.35 18.51 16.63
CA SER A 130 -8.76 19.52 17.52
C SER A 130 -9.42 19.55 18.90
N GLN A 131 -10.75 19.35 18.98
CA GLN A 131 -11.45 19.27 20.26
C GLN A 131 -11.08 18.01 21.03
N LEU A 132 -10.99 16.86 20.37
CA LEU A 132 -10.57 15.60 21.02
C LEU A 132 -9.18 15.71 21.65
N LEU A 133 -8.22 16.31 20.94
CA LEU A 133 -6.86 16.49 21.45
C LEU A 133 -6.77 17.49 22.61
N ARG A 134 -7.72 18.43 22.69
CA ARG A 134 -7.84 19.34 23.84
C ARG A 134 -8.58 18.71 25.01
N GLY A 135 -9.38 17.66 24.75
CA GLY A 135 -10.27 16.99 25.70
C GLY A 135 -9.58 16.02 26.66
N ASP A 136 -8.34 15.61 26.41
CA ASP A 136 -7.56 14.71 27.29
C ASP A 136 -6.81 15.45 28.42
N LYS A 137 -7.13 16.73 28.66
CA LYS A 137 -6.74 17.45 29.89
C LYS A 137 -7.93 17.53 30.85
N SER A 138 -8.30 16.41 31.47
CA SER A 138 -9.18 16.39 32.65
C SER A 138 -8.81 15.23 33.56
#